data_AF-W7Y5Q2-F1
#
_entry.id   AF-W7Y5Q2-F1
#
_cell.length_a   1.000
_cell.length_b   1.000
_cell.length_c   1.000
_cell.angle_alpha   90.00
_cell.angle_beta   90.00
_cell.angle_gamma   90.00
#
_symmetry.space_group_name_H-M   'P 1'
#
loop_
_entity.id
_entity.type
_entity.pdbx_description
1 polymer ?
#
loop_
_entity_poly.entity_id
_entity_poly.type
_entity_poly.pdbx_seq_one_letter_code
_entity_poly.pdbx_strand_id
1 'polypeptide(L)'
;MSLALLPYISRIEELDAQAAQAAAQHISQLTVPPGSLGKLESLAIQLAGITREVKPSFTQREVVIMAADHGVCAEGVSAFPQEVTPQMILNFLSGGAAVNTLARQAAADVVCVDIGVLSTLTHPVLVQRKIRPGTANMAKEPAMTRSEAEQSIVTGIEIVEDAVKRGVSSS
;
A
#
# COMPACT_ATOMS: atom_id res chain seq x y z
N MET A 1 -12.79 17.61 12.62
CA MET A 1 -11.63 16.72 12.53
C MET A 1 -12.07 15.35 13.04
N SER A 2 -11.81 14.25 12.31
CA SER A 2 -12.25 12.91 12.75
C SER A 2 -11.51 12.48 14.01
N LEU A 3 -12.20 12.26 15.13
CA LEU A 3 -11.59 11.72 16.34
C LEU A 3 -11.00 10.31 16.13
N ALA A 4 -11.53 9.54 15.18
CA ALA A 4 -11.11 8.16 14.92
C ALA A 4 -9.70 8.05 14.31
N LEU A 5 -9.30 9.05 13.50
CA LEU A 5 -8.00 9.02 12.81
C LEU A 5 -6.90 9.80 13.54
N LEU A 6 -7.25 10.65 14.51
CA LEU A 6 -6.28 11.45 15.27
C LEU A 6 -5.13 10.63 15.87
N PRO A 7 -5.38 9.47 16.51
CA PRO A 7 -4.30 8.71 17.14
C PRO A 7 -3.24 8.22 16.14
N TYR A 8 -3.63 8.02 14.88
CA TYR A 8 -2.73 7.60 13.82
C TYR A 8 -2.00 8.78 13.19
N ILE A 9 -2.72 9.86 12.89
CA ILE A 9 -2.13 11.06 12.30
C ILE A 9 -1.08 11.67 13.23
N SER A 10 -1.31 11.65 14.55
CA SER A 10 -0.35 12.17 15.53
C SER A 10 0.95 11.36 15.62
N ARG A 11 1.01 10.15 15.05
CA ARG A 11 2.22 9.30 15.00
C ARG A 11 3.04 9.54 13.73
N ILE A 12 2.57 10.35 12.79
CA ILE A 12 3.31 10.67 11.57
C ILE A 12 4.32 11.76 11.94
N GLU A 13 5.60 11.39 11.90
CA GLU A 13 6.71 12.28 12.23
C GLU A 13 7.38 12.84 10.97
N GLU A 14 8.10 13.95 11.13
CA GLU A 14 8.98 14.45 10.08
C GLU A 14 10.16 13.50 9.84
N LEU A 15 10.79 13.62 8.68
CA LEU A 15 12.00 12.86 8.37
C LEU A 15 13.12 13.20 9.36
N ASP A 16 13.92 12.20 9.73
CA ASP A 16 15.10 12.43 10.55
C ASP A 16 16.19 13.15 9.73
N ALA A 17 16.32 14.46 9.98
CA ALA A 17 17.28 15.32 9.32
C ALA A 17 18.74 14.92 9.62
N GLN A 18 19.02 14.35 10.81
CA GLN A 18 20.37 13.93 11.17
C GLN A 18 20.76 12.67 10.40
N ALA A 19 19.87 11.68 10.32
CA ALA A 19 20.08 10.47 9.52
C ALA A 19 20.23 10.80 8.02
N ALA A 20 19.38 11.68 7.50
CA ALA A 20 19.47 12.16 6.12
C ALA A 20 20.81 12.88 5.84
N GLN A 21 21.24 13.77 6.73
CA GLN A 21 22.53 14.46 6.59
C GLN A 21 23.72 13.51 6.67
N ALA A 22 23.68 12.54 7.59
CA ALA A 22 24.71 11.51 7.72
C ALA A 22 24.77 10.61 6.47
N ALA A 23 23.63 10.27 5.87
CA ALA A 23 23.58 9.54 4.60
C ALA A 23 24.18 10.36 3.45
N ALA A 24 23.88 11.66 3.36
CA ALA A 24 24.46 12.55 2.36
C ALA A 24 25.99 12.65 2.50
N GLN A 25 26.49 12.78 3.73
CA GLN A 25 27.93 12.77 4.02
C GLN A 25 28.57 11.43 3.62
N HIS A 26 27.91 10.30 3.94
CA HIS A 26 28.40 9.00 3.54
C HIS A 26 28.51 8.86 2.02
N ILE A 27 27.46 9.25 1.28
CA ILE A 27 27.43 9.21 -0.19
C ILE A 27 28.54 10.07 -0.79
N SER A 28 28.81 11.26 -0.22
CA SER A 28 29.88 12.14 -0.69
C SER A 28 31.30 11.57 -0.59
N GLN A 29 31.49 10.52 0.23
CA GLN A 29 32.77 9.82 0.41
C GLN A 29 32.90 8.60 -0.52
N LEU A 30 31.85 8.23 -1.24
CA LEU A 30 31.90 7.13 -2.19
C LEU A 30 32.77 7.51 -3.40
N THR A 31 33.41 6.52 -4.03
CA THR A 31 34.26 6.71 -5.20
C THR A 31 33.41 6.89 -6.48
N VAL A 32 32.49 7.85 -6.47
CA VAL A 32 31.65 8.25 -7.60
C VAL A 32 31.75 9.78 -7.76
N PRO A 33 31.71 10.34 -8.99
CA PRO A 33 31.63 11.79 -9.15
C PRO A 33 30.39 12.34 -8.42
N PRO A 34 30.49 13.47 -7.69
CA PRO A 34 29.35 14.05 -6.99
C PRO A 34 28.14 14.25 -7.90
N GLY A 35 26.96 13.79 -7.47
CA GLY A 35 25.70 13.93 -8.22
C GLY A 35 25.56 13.00 -9.42
N SER A 36 26.54 12.13 -9.72
CA SER A 36 26.52 11.25 -10.90
C SER A 36 25.42 10.18 -10.85
N LEU A 37 24.92 9.82 -9.66
CA LEU A 37 23.84 8.86 -9.50
C LEU A 37 22.44 9.52 -9.46
N GLY A 38 22.39 10.86 -9.48
CA GLY A 38 21.17 11.65 -9.62
C GLY A 38 20.08 11.26 -8.61
N LYS A 39 18.94 10.77 -9.11
CA LYS A 39 17.79 10.39 -8.27
C LYS A 39 18.09 9.29 -7.24
N LEU A 40 19.08 8.43 -7.50
CA LEU A 40 19.45 7.37 -6.55
C LEU A 40 20.05 7.95 -5.26
N GLU A 41 20.81 9.05 -5.35
CA GLU A 41 21.38 9.72 -4.17
C GLU A 41 20.28 10.34 -3.33
N SER A 42 19.37 11.10 -3.97
CA SER A 42 18.24 11.72 -3.27
C SER A 42 17.32 10.68 -2.64
N LEU A 43 17.09 9.55 -3.31
CA LEU A 43 16.28 8.47 -2.77
C LEU A 43 16.94 7.80 -1.56
N ALA A 44 18.25 7.53 -1.63
CA ALA A 44 18.98 6.95 -0.50
C ALA A 44 18.96 7.87 0.75
N ILE A 45 19.15 9.18 0.55
CA ILE A 45 19.06 10.18 1.63
C ILE A 45 17.65 10.24 2.22
N GLN A 46 16.62 10.23 1.37
CA GLN A 46 15.22 10.23 1.82
C GLN A 46 14.89 8.97 2.61
N LEU A 47 15.30 7.78 2.12
CA LEU A 47 15.08 6.51 2.81
C LEU A 47 15.81 6.47 4.15
N ALA A 48 16.99 7.06 4.25
CA ALA A 48 17.70 7.18 5.53
C ALA A 48 16.94 8.07 6.53
N GLY A 49 16.38 9.19 6.09
CA GLY A 49 15.54 10.04 6.93
C GLY A 49 14.22 9.38 7.34
N ILE A 50 13.63 8.57 6.45
CA ILE A 50 12.41 7.79 6.73
C ILE A 50 12.70 6.72 7.79
N THR A 51 13.70 5.87 7.56
CA THR A 51 14.06 4.74 8.44
C THR A 51 14.84 5.13 9.69
N ARG A 52 15.33 6.38 9.74
CA ARG A 52 16.30 6.87 10.76
C ARG A 52 17.61 6.06 10.78
N GLU A 53 17.94 5.38 9.68
CA GLU A 53 19.16 4.61 9.50
C GLU A 53 19.99 5.18 8.35
N VAL A 54 21.29 5.41 8.56
CA VAL A 54 22.17 5.97 7.52
C VAL A 54 22.28 5.06 6.28
N LYS A 55 22.15 3.74 6.48
CA LYS A 55 22.26 2.71 5.44
C LYS A 55 21.10 1.71 5.59
N PRO A 56 19.88 2.10 5.21
CA PRO A 56 18.72 1.26 5.41
C PRO A 56 18.81 -0.02 4.57
N SER A 57 18.32 -1.12 5.13
CA SER A 57 18.20 -2.40 4.45
C SER A 57 16.73 -2.80 4.33
N PHE A 58 16.31 -3.21 3.12
CA PHE A 58 14.95 -3.63 2.83
C PHE A 58 14.97 -5.11 2.44
N THR A 59 14.97 -5.99 3.44
CA THR A 59 15.07 -7.45 3.25
C THR A 59 13.72 -8.12 3.00
N GLN A 60 12.63 -7.53 3.49
CA GLN A 60 11.26 -7.99 3.25
C GLN A 60 10.40 -6.84 2.73
N ARG A 61 9.70 -7.09 1.63
CA ARG A 61 8.91 -6.10 0.90
C ARG A 61 7.57 -6.72 0.52
N GLU A 62 6.53 -5.91 0.50
CA GLU A 62 5.19 -6.40 0.20
C GLU A 62 4.45 -5.40 -0.69
N VAL A 63 3.70 -5.93 -1.65
CA VAL A 63 2.72 -5.19 -2.44
C VAL A 63 1.34 -5.59 -1.94
N VAL A 64 0.65 -4.64 -1.32
CA VAL A 64 -0.72 -4.84 -0.82
C VAL A 64 -1.73 -4.39 -1.87
N ILE A 65 -2.60 -5.30 -2.29
CA ILE A 65 -3.68 -5.06 -3.25
C ILE A 65 -4.99 -4.97 -2.47
N MET A 66 -5.55 -3.76 -2.36
CA MET A 66 -6.88 -3.53 -1.79
C MET A 66 -7.94 -3.68 -2.89
N ALA A 67 -8.75 -4.74 -2.83
CA ALA A 67 -9.76 -5.05 -3.83
C ALA A 67 -11.17 -4.69 -3.35
N ALA A 68 -11.90 -3.94 -4.18
CA ALA A 68 -13.29 -3.56 -3.96
C ALA A 68 -14.02 -3.31 -5.29
N ASP A 69 -15.35 -3.43 -5.28
CA ASP A 69 -16.21 -3.06 -6.40
C ASP A 69 -16.85 -1.68 -6.19
N HIS A 70 -17.21 -1.02 -7.29
CA HIS A 70 -17.78 0.33 -7.25
C HIS A 70 -19.14 0.40 -7.93
N GLY A 71 -20.17 0.86 -7.21
CA GLY A 71 -21.54 0.95 -7.74
C GLY A 71 -21.69 1.86 -8.97
N VAL A 72 -20.75 2.78 -9.21
CA VAL A 72 -20.74 3.65 -10.39
C VAL A 72 -20.57 2.87 -11.71
N CYS A 73 -20.09 1.63 -11.69
CA CYS A 73 -20.00 0.80 -12.90
C CYS A 73 -21.38 0.56 -13.54
N ALA A 74 -22.49 0.70 -12.80
CA ALA A 74 -23.84 0.66 -13.35
C ALA A 74 -24.11 1.77 -14.39
N GLU A 75 -23.29 2.83 -14.43
CA GLU A 75 -23.37 3.91 -15.42
C GLU A 75 -22.61 3.59 -16.73
N GLY A 76 -22.10 2.37 -16.89
CA GLY A 76 -21.42 1.95 -18.14
C GLY A 76 -20.04 2.57 -18.34
N VAL A 77 -19.43 3.09 -17.27
CA VAL A 77 -18.12 3.79 -17.30
C VAL A 77 -16.91 2.86 -17.23
N SER A 78 -17.12 1.55 -17.02
CA SER A 78 -16.04 0.57 -16.89
C SER A 78 -15.79 -0.14 -18.23
N ALA A 79 -14.51 -0.33 -18.57
CA ALA A 79 -14.10 -1.13 -19.73
C ALA A 79 -14.37 -2.64 -19.55
N PHE A 80 -14.56 -3.10 -18.31
CA PHE A 80 -14.81 -4.49 -17.97
C PHE A 80 -16.02 -4.65 -17.04
N PRO A 81 -16.78 -5.76 -17.13
CA PRO A 81 -17.85 -6.06 -16.19
C PRO A 81 -17.34 -6.19 -14.74
N GLN A 82 -18.19 -5.87 -13.76
CA GLN A 82 -17.84 -6.01 -12.32
C GLN A 82 -17.52 -7.47 -11.92
N GLU A 83 -18.03 -8.45 -12.66
CA GLU A 83 -17.75 -9.88 -12.46
C GLU A 83 -16.27 -10.25 -12.70
N VAL A 84 -15.47 -9.33 -13.23
CA VAL A 84 -14.02 -9.51 -13.43
C VAL A 84 -13.24 -9.31 -12.13
N THR A 85 -13.73 -8.52 -11.17
CA THR A 85 -13.03 -8.26 -9.89
C THR A 85 -12.70 -9.57 -9.15
N PRO A 86 -13.65 -10.51 -8.95
CA PRO A 86 -13.36 -11.80 -8.32
C PRO A 86 -12.35 -12.64 -9.09
N GLN A 87 -12.41 -12.62 -10.42
CA GLN A 87 -11.49 -13.37 -11.28
C GLN A 87 -10.07 -12.82 -11.17
N MET A 88 -9.92 -11.49 -11.14
CA MET A 88 -8.62 -10.84 -10.94
C MET A 88 -8.04 -11.11 -9.56
N ILE A 89 -8.87 -11.15 -8.52
CA ILE A 89 -8.42 -11.57 -7.18
C ILE A 89 -7.86 -12.98 -7.23
N LEU A 90 -8.58 -13.95 -7.81
CA LEU A 90 -8.07 -15.32 -7.96
C LEU A 90 -6.76 -15.36 -8.77
N ASN A 91 -6.62 -14.49 -9.78
CA ASN A 91 -5.38 -14.36 -10.55
C ASN A 91 -4.21 -13.79 -9.74
N PHE A 92 -4.47 -12.82 -8.84
CA PHE A 92 -3.46 -12.33 -7.90
C PHE A 92 -3.01 -13.43 -6.93
N LEU A 93 -3.97 -14.18 -6.39
CA LEU A 93 -3.74 -15.25 -5.42
C LEU A 93 -3.03 -16.46 -6.04
N SER A 94 -3.24 -16.73 -7.33
CA SER A 94 -2.52 -17.77 -8.08
C SER A 94 -1.15 -17.34 -8.59
N GLY A 95 -0.79 -16.06 -8.44
CA GLY A 95 0.50 -15.54 -8.88
C GLY A 95 0.60 -15.22 -10.38
N GLY A 96 -0.53 -15.19 -11.10
CA GLY A 96 -0.61 -15.10 -12.55
C GLY A 96 -0.76 -13.68 -13.12
N ALA A 97 -0.99 -12.66 -12.28
CA ALA A 97 -1.15 -11.29 -12.75
C ALA A 97 0.21 -10.58 -12.97
N ALA A 98 0.18 -9.49 -13.74
CA ALA A 98 1.38 -8.69 -14.02
C ALA A 98 2.07 -8.19 -12.74
N VAL A 99 1.30 -7.77 -11.73
CA VAL A 99 1.83 -7.35 -10.42
C VAL A 99 2.61 -8.47 -9.74
N ASN A 100 2.19 -9.72 -9.85
CA ASN A 100 2.93 -10.85 -9.28
C ASN A 100 4.29 -11.04 -9.96
N THR A 101 4.35 -10.87 -11.29
CA THR A 101 5.61 -10.94 -12.04
C THR A 101 6.57 -9.82 -11.63
N LEU A 102 6.08 -8.59 -11.52
CA LEU A 102 6.89 -7.45 -11.10
C LEU A 102 7.34 -7.56 -9.63
N ALA A 103 6.46 -8.01 -8.74
CA ALA A 103 6.76 -8.22 -7.34
C ALA A 103 7.86 -9.28 -7.15
N ARG A 104 7.79 -10.41 -7.86
CA ARG A 104 8.87 -11.41 -7.87
C ARG A 104 10.20 -10.83 -8.32
N GLN A 105 10.22 -10.03 -9.39
CA GLN A 105 11.43 -9.35 -9.86
C GLN A 105 12.01 -8.37 -8.83
N ALA A 106 11.14 -7.75 -8.01
CA ALA A 106 11.52 -6.84 -6.94
C ALA A 106 11.79 -7.54 -5.59
N ALA A 107 11.71 -8.88 -5.54
CA ALA A 107 11.74 -9.67 -4.31
C ALA A 107 10.73 -9.18 -3.26
N ALA A 108 9.49 -8.94 -3.70
CA ALA A 108 8.37 -8.54 -2.85
C ALA A 108 7.26 -9.58 -2.89
N ASP A 109 6.62 -9.81 -1.74
CA ASP A 109 5.42 -10.61 -1.63
C ASP A 109 4.20 -9.83 -2.14
N VAL A 110 3.15 -10.54 -2.57
CA VAL A 110 1.87 -9.93 -2.93
C VAL A 110 0.80 -10.40 -1.97
N VAL A 111 0.15 -9.45 -1.30
CA VAL A 111 -0.98 -9.72 -0.42
C VAL A 111 -2.21 -9.06 -0.99
N CYS A 112 -3.28 -9.84 -1.15
CA CYS A 112 -4.56 -9.33 -1.61
C CYS A 112 -5.52 -9.24 -0.43
N VAL A 113 -6.17 -8.09 -0.29
CA VAL A 113 -7.14 -7.77 0.75
C VAL A 113 -8.48 -7.51 0.08
N ASP A 114 -9.50 -8.28 0.44
CA ASP A 114 -10.87 -7.95 0.11
C ASP A 114 -11.38 -6.91 1.12
N ILE A 115 -11.45 -5.66 0.68
CA ILE A 115 -11.95 -4.54 1.48
C ILE A 115 -13.37 -4.14 1.08
N GLY A 116 -13.86 -4.57 -0.09
CA GLY A 116 -15.18 -4.18 -0.56
C GLY A 116 -15.70 -4.87 -1.81
N VAL A 117 -15.29 -6.12 -2.09
CA VAL A 117 -15.76 -6.85 -3.29
C VAL A 117 -17.26 -7.14 -3.16
N LEU A 118 -18.02 -6.99 -4.24
CA LEU A 118 -19.47 -7.17 -4.27
C LEU A 118 -19.87 -8.64 -4.00
N SER A 119 -19.11 -9.58 -4.57
CA SER A 119 -19.31 -11.01 -4.35
C SER A 119 -18.68 -11.52 -3.04
N THR A 120 -19.16 -12.67 -2.57
CA THR A 120 -18.53 -13.39 -1.46
C THR A 120 -17.41 -14.26 -2.00
N LEU A 121 -16.18 -14.01 -1.54
CA LEU A 121 -15.00 -14.77 -1.89
C LEU A 121 -14.40 -15.42 -0.65
N THR A 122 -13.99 -16.68 -0.77
CA THR A 122 -13.27 -17.38 0.29
C THR A 122 -12.05 -18.05 -0.31
N HIS A 123 -10.88 -17.74 0.23
CA HIS A 123 -9.62 -18.36 -0.17
C HIS A 123 -8.66 -18.35 1.03
N PRO A 124 -7.85 -19.40 1.26
CA PRO A 124 -7.00 -19.50 2.46
C PRO A 124 -6.03 -18.34 2.67
N VAL A 125 -5.56 -17.73 1.57
CA VAL A 125 -4.57 -16.64 1.59
C VAL A 125 -5.16 -15.27 1.21
N LEU A 126 -6.49 -15.16 1.04
CA LEU A 126 -7.14 -13.86 0.85
C LEU A 126 -7.38 -13.22 2.22
N VAL A 127 -6.87 -12.01 2.42
CA VAL A 127 -7.11 -11.27 3.66
C VAL A 127 -8.52 -10.68 3.61
N GLN A 128 -9.39 -11.12 4.52
CA GLN A 128 -10.77 -10.63 4.58
C GLN A 128 -10.87 -9.45 5.54
N ARG A 129 -11.19 -8.27 5.00
CA ARG A 129 -11.45 -7.01 5.74
C ARG A 129 -12.60 -6.22 5.10
N LYS A 130 -13.60 -6.93 4.57
CA LYS A 130 -14.69 -6.33 3.80
C LYS A 130 -15.49 -5.37 4.70
N ILE A 131 -15.51 -4.10 4.32
CA ILE A 131 -16.31 -3.07 4.99
C ILE A 131 -17.78 -3.20 4.60
N ARG A 132 -18.02 -3.35 3.28
CA ARG A 132 -19.34 -3.54 2.68
C ARG A 132 -19.20 -4.18 1.28
N PRO A 133 -20.24 -4.84 0.75
CA PRO A 133 -20.20 -5.39 -0.61
C PRO A 133 -20.39 -4.28 -1.64
N GLY A 134 -19.27 -3.76 -2.18
CA GLY A 134 -19.25 -2.68 -3.15
C GLY A 134 -19.60 -1.31 -2.56
N THR A 135 -19.09 -0.25 -3.18
CA THR A 135 -19.54 1.12 -2.88
C THR A 135 -20.91 1.37 -3.49
N ALA A 136 -21.67 2.33 -2.95
CA ALA A 136 -22.81 2.90 -3.65
C ALA A 136 -22.39 3.59 -4.94
N ASN A 137 -23.37 3.91 -5.79
CA ASN A 137 -23.14 4.63 -7.03
C ASN A 137 -22.96 6.12 -6.76
N MET A 138 -21.70 6.57 -6.83
CA MET A 138 -21.32 7.95 -6.51
C MET A 138 -21.96 9.02 -7.41
N ALA A 139 -22.52 8.64 -8.57
CA ALA A 139 -23.26 9.56 -9.43
C ALA A 139 -24.66 9.88 -8.88
N LYS A 140 -25.18 9.07 -7.94
CA LYS A 140 -26.55 9.18 -7.40
C LYS A 140 -26.55 9.52 -5.91
N GLU A 141 -25.61 8.97 -5.16
CA GLU A 141 -25.53 9.12 -3.71
C GLU A 141 -24.08 8.96 -3.23
N PRO A 142 -23.74 9.34 -1.98
CA PRO A 142 -22.38 9.12 -1.46
C PRO A 142 -21.96 7.65 -1.56
N ALA A 143 -20.74 7.39 -2.06
CA ALA A 143 -20.21 6.03 -2.27
C ALA A 143 -20.22 5.16 -0.99
N MET A 144 -20.10 5.79 0.17
CA MET A 144 -20.15 5.18 1.49
C MET A 144 -20.41 6.25 2.54
N THR A 145 -20.78 5.84 3.75
CA THR A 145 -20.88 6.73 4.90
C THR A 145 -19.50 7.19 5.36
N ARG A 146 -19.46 8.29 6.12
CA ARG A 146 -18.20 8.78 6.72
C ARG A 146 -17.55 7.75 7.64
N SER A 147 -18.34 6.97 8.39
CA SER A 147 -17.84 5.91 9.27
C SER A 147 -17.19 4.78 8.48
N GLU A 148 -17.79 4.36 7.37
CA GLU A 148 -17.21 3.32 6.48
C GLU A 148 -15.91 3.81 5.83
N ALA A 149 -15.83 5.09 5.45
CA ALA A 149 -14.60 5.68 4.93
C ALA A 149 -13.48 5.70 5.98
N GLU A 150 -13.80 6.12 7.21
CA GLU A 150 -12.85 6.08 8.34
C GLU A 150 -12.39 4.65 8.66
N GLN A 151 -13.32 3.69 8.68
CA GLN A 151 -13.01 2.27 8.88
C GLN A 151 -12.15 1.68 7.76
N SER A 152 -12.35 2.11 6.52
CA SER A 152 -11.52 1.69 5.38
C SER A 152 -10.08 2.17 5.53
N ILE A 153 -9.88 3.40 6.02
CA ILE A 153 -8.54 3.95 6.31
C ILE A 153 -7.89 3.20 7.46
N VAL A 154 -8.62 2.97 8.56
CA VAL A 154 -8.10 2.22 9.72
C VAL A 154 -7.72 0.80 9.33
N THR A 155 -8.55 0.13 8.53
CA THR A 155 -8.24 -1.19 7.97
C THR A 155 -6.90 -1.17 7.22
N GLY A 156 -6.66 -0.16 6.38
CA GLY A 156 -5.39 -0.01 5.66
C GLY A 156 -4.19 0.13 6.60
N ILE A 157 -4.34 0.89 7.68
CA ILE A 157 -3.32 1.05 8.72
C ILE A 157 -3.04 -0.29 9.42
N GLU A 158 -4.07 -1.00 9.84
CA GLU A 158 -3.95 -2.31 10.49
C GLU A 158 -3.27 -3.34 9.59
N ILE A 159 -3.55 -3.34 8.28
CA ILE A 159 -2.88 -4.21 7.31
C ILE A 159 -1.37 -3.92 7.25
N VAL A 160 -0.98 -2.64 7.27
CA VAL A 160 0.44 -2.28 7.33
C VAL A 160 1.05 -2.69 8.67
N GLU A 161 0.40 -2.39 9.80
CA GLU A 161 0.91 -2.81 11.12
C GLU A 161 1.08 -4.32 11.24
N ASP A 162 0.19 -5.12 10.66
CA ASP A 162 0.31 -6.58 10.60
C ASP A 162 1.44 -7.04 9.67
N ALA A 163 1.70 -6.35 8.56
CA ALA A 163 2.86 -6.62 7.70
C ALA A 163 4.19 -6.35 8.43
N VAL A 164 4.25 -5.28 9.22
CA VAL A 164 5.43 -4.93 10.03
C VAL A 164 5.71 -5.98 11.10
N LYS A 165 4.67 -6.47 11.78
CA LYS A 165 4.81 -7.59 12.74
C LYS A 165 5.35 -8.86 12.09
N ARG A 166 5.11 -9.06 10.78
CA ARG A 166 5.67 -10.17 10.00
C ARG A 166 7.12 -9.94 9.54
N GLY A 167 7.66 -8.75 9.74
CA GLY A 167 9.04 -8.38 9.40
C GLY A 167 9.19 -7.55 8.14
N VAL A 168 8.10 -7.16 7.47
CA VAL A 168 8.16 -6.23 6.34
C VAL A 168 8.75 -4.92 6.82
N SER A 169 9.79 -4.45 6.13
CA SER A 169 10.47 -3.21 6.50
C SER A 169 9.50 -2.04 6.43
N SER A 170 9.20 -1.44 7.58
CA SER A 170 8.56 -0.14 7.69
C SER A 170 9.38 0.76 8.59
N SER A 171 9.31 2.06 8.31
CA SER A 171 9.79 3.16 9.14
C SER A 171 8.83 3.57 10.24
#